data_AF-A0AAQ6A7N5-F1
#
_entry.id   AF-A0AAQ6A7N5-F1
#
_cell.length_a   1.000
_cell.length_b   1.000
_cell.length_c   1.000
_cell.angle_alpha   90.00
_cell.angle_beta   90.00
_cell.angle_gamma   90.00
#
_symmetry.space_group_name_H-M   'P 1'
#
loop_
_entity.id
_entity.type
_entity.pdbx_description
1 polymer ?
#
loop_
_entity_poly.entity_id
_entity_poly.type
_entity_poly.pdbx_seq_one_letter_code
_entity_poly.pdbx_strand_id
1 'polypeptide(L)'
;MVETPAGCVFEDIQHEDIQVEAAVGRGTFGVVFKAVWKGKDVAIKTIESDNERNAFLVELRQLSRVNHPNIVKLYGSCDNPVCLVMEYAECGSLYNLLHSADPQPHYTASHAMSWCLQCAQGVAYLHAMKPKALIHRDLKPPNLLLVARGTVLKICDFGTACDIQTYMTNNKGSAAWMAPEVFEGSNYSEKCDVFSWGIILWEVITRKKPFDEIGGSAFCIMWAVHRGTRPPLIKGLPEPIETLMTRCWDKEPSQRPSMNEVKNTMSHLMKYFPGSDEPLSLPHQSAANKSGSSSATSTGKSQLHSFYQYMIVSVNLLKMYMVNNEVSAFCYIIPLAPCPNSKESMAVFEQHIRVAQEYLKVQSEIAHLVRTKQELMSELEQDQREQQTSSRLIEEHSKLLEENSNLSAYCQGLKSKLSLIKSQNQHHS
;
A
#
# COMPACT_ATOMS: atom_id res chain seq x y z
N MET A 1 22.24 14.61 15.06
CA MET A 1 21.04 15.06 15.80
C MET A 1 20.00 15.50 14.77
N VAL A 2 18.77 15.02 14.88
CA VAL A 2 17.66 15.51 14.04
C VAL A 2 17.09 16.75 14.71
N GLU A 3 16.87 17.84 13.97
CA GLU A 3 16.20 19.03 14.48
C GLU A 3 14.71 18.72 14.70
N THR A 4 14.33 18.46 15.95
CA THR A 4 12.95 18.22 16.36
C THR A 4 12.20 19.54 16.53
N PRO A 5 10.92 19.63 16.10
CA PRO A 5 10.09 20.82 16.34
C PRO A 5 9.90 21.06 17.85
N ALA A 6 9.88 22.34 18.26
CA ALA A 6 9.60 22.74 19.63
C ALA A 6 8.27 22.11 20.13
N GLY A 7 8.35 21.37 21.24
CA GLY A 7 7.22 20.66 21.85
C GLY A 7 7.07 19.19 21.46
N CYS A 8 7.81 18.67 20.47
CA CYS A 8 7.93 17.23 20.25
C CYS A 8 9.11 16.65 21.04
N VAL A 9 8.81 15.97 22.15
CA VAL A 9 9.79 15.11 22.84
C VAL A 9 9.83 13.78 22.10
N PHE A 10 10.87 13.60 21.29
CA PHE A 10 11.25 12.33 20.71
C PHE A 10 12.27 11.67 21.66
N GLU A 11 12.00 10.45 22.10
CA GLU A 11 12.84 9.71 23.05
C GLU A 11 13.55 8.52 22.38
N ASP A 12 14.80 8.26 22.78
CA ASP A 12 15.46 6.97 22.55
C ASP A 12 14.95 5.99 23.63
N ILE A 13 14.14 5.02 23.23
CA ILE A 13 13.36 4.16 24.13
C ILE A 13 14.06 2.80 24.29
N GLN A 14 14.18 2.31 25.52
CA GLN A 14 14.61 0.93 25.78
C GLN A 14 13.45 -0.02 25.48
N HIS A 15 13.70 -1.09 24.73
CA HIS A 15 12.64 -2.01 24.31
C HIS A 15 12.03 -2.77 25.50
N GLU A 16 12.80 -2.94 26.57
CA GLU A 16 12.39 -3.53 27.85
C GLU A 16 11.27 -2.74 28.55
N ASP A 17 11.14 -1.43 28.27
CA ASP A 17 10.06 -0.57 28.79
C ASP A 17 8.74 -0.71 27.99
N ILE A 18 8.74 -1.52 26.93
CA ILE A 18 7.60 -1.70 26.01
C ILE A 18 6.96 -3.07 26.25
N GLN A 19 5.73 -3.07 26.77
CA GLN A 19 4.92 -4.28 26.86
C GLN A 19 4.21 -4.52 25.53
N VAL A 20 4.79 -5.35 24.66
CA VAL A 20 4.18 -5.75 23.37
C VAL A 20 2.94 -6.62 23.60
N GLU A 21 1.87 -6.33 22.87
CA GLU A 21 0.61 -7.10 22.90
C GLU A 21 0.43 -7.92 21.61
N ALA A 22 -0.45 -7.47 20.70
CA ALA A 22 -0.84 -8.22 19.51
C ALA A 22 -0.42 -7.50 18.22
N ALA A 23 -0.13 -8.26 17.15
CA ALA A 23 0.02 -7.71 15.81
C ALA A 23 -1.31 -7.13 15.33
N VAL A 24 -1.31 -5.87 14.89
CA VAL A 24 -2.51 -5.13 14.43
C VAL A 24 -2.48 -4.83 12.93
N GLY A 25 -1.34 -4.96 12.27
CA GLY A 25 -1.21 -4.78 10.83
C GLY A 25 0.18 -5.12 10.32
N ARG A 26 0.29 -5.26 9.00
CA ARG A 26 1.56 -5.35 8.26
C ARG A 26 1.62 -4.13 7.34
N GLY A 27 2.67 -3.33 7.47
CA GLY A 27 2.85 -2.11 6.67
C GLY A 27 3.47 -2.40 5.30
N THR A 28 3.80 -1.33 4.56
CA THR A 28 4.66 -1.43 3.37
C THR A 28 6.06 -1.97 3.73
N PHE A 29 6.51 -1.67 4.95
CA PHE A 29 7.76 -2.14 5.54
C PHE A 29 7.46 -2.63 6.97
N GLY A 30 7.81 -3.87 7.27
CA GLY A 30 7.67 -4.45 8.61
C GLY A 30 6.24 -4.68 9.14
N VAL A 31 6.17 -4.99 10.44
CA VAL A 31 4.94 -5.36 11.16
C VAL A 31 4.62 -4.32 12.24
N VAL A 32 3.33 -4.04 12.43
CA VAL A 32 2.82 -3.12 13.45
C VAL A 32 2.13 -3.92 14.56
N PHE A 33 2.57 -3.69 15.80
CA PHE A 33 1.96 -4.28 17.00
C PHE A 33 1.32 -3.19 17.86
N LYS A 34 0.23 -3.52 18.56
CA LYS A 34 -0.21 -2.78 19.74
C LYS A 34 0.75 -3.10 20.89
N ALA A 35 1.08 -2.10 21.68
CA ALA A 35 1.90 -2.24 22.88
C ALA A 35 1.50 -1.18 23.93
N VAL A 36 2.02 -1.31 25.13
CA VAL A 36 1.92 -0.32 26.21
C VAL A 36 3.31 0.20 26.56
N TRP A 37 3.46 1.52 26.61
CA TRP A 37 4.69 2.20 27.04
C TRP A 37 4.33 3.35 27.99
N LYS A 38 5.04 3.45 29.13
CA LYS A 38 4.73 4.42 30.22
C LYS A 38 3.25 4.46 30.62
N GLY A 39 2.57 3.31 30.62
CA GLY A 39 1.14 3.18 30.96
C GLY A 39 0.16 3.69 29.90
N LYS A 40 0.62 3.89 28.65
CA LYS A 40 -0.17 4.41 27.54
C LYS A 40 -0.13 3.45 26.35
N ASP A 41 -1.27 3.27 25.67
CA ASP A 41 -1.35 2.52 24.42
C ASP A 41 -0.51 3.21 23.32
N VAL A 42 0.37 2.42 22.69
CA VAL A 42 1.25 2.82 21.58
C VAL A 42 1.20 1.78 20.46
N ALA A 43 1.50 2.21 19.24
CA ALA A 43 1.78 1.33 18.12
C ALA A 43 3.30 1.22 17.96
N ILE A 44 3.84 0.00 17.88
CA ILE A 44 5.25 -0.21 17.51
C ILE A 44 5.35 -0.77 16.10
N LYS A 45 6.19 -0.17 15.25
CA LYS A 45 6.49 -0.64 13.88
C LYS A 45 7.91 -1.19 13.85
N THR A 46 8.06 -2.51 13.71
CA THR A 46 9.34 -3.22 13.68
C THR A 46 9.71 -3.59 12.25
N ILE A 47 10.99 -3.47 11.86
CA ILE A 47 11.48 -4.05 10.60
C ILE A 47 11.63 -5.59 10.70
N GLU A 48 11.42 -6.30 9.59
CA GLU A 48 11.62 -7.75 9.49
C GLU A 48 12.97 -8.12 8.88
N SER A 49 13.62 -7.20 8.14
CA SER A 49 14.94 -7.44 7.57
C SER A 49 15.79 -6.18 7.48
N ASP A 50 17.13 -6.32 7.49
CA ASP A 50 18.06 -5.19 7.34
C ASP A 50 17.88 -4.42 6.02
N ASN A 51 17.30 -5.04 4.99
CA ASN A 51 16.96 -4.38 3.72
C ASN A 51 15.92 -3.26 3.92
N GLU A 52 15.07 -3.33 4.94
CA GLU A 52 14.08 -2.31 5.28
C GLU A 52 14.67 -1.16 6.11
N ARG A 53 15.89 -1.32 6.66
CA ARG A 53 16.51 -0.35 7.59
C ARG A 53 16.64 1.05 7.00
N ASN A 54 16.87 1.16 5.69
CA ASN A 54 16.92 2.47 5.01
C ASN A 54 15.55 3.15 4.94
N ALA A 55 14.48 2.41 4.66
CA ALA A 55 13.11 2.94 4.66
C ALA A 55 12.68 3.37 6.07
N PHE A 56 13.04 2.57 7.09
CA PHE A 56 12.87 2.90 8.50
C PHE A 56 13.57 4.21 8.89
N LEU A 57 14.87 4.37 8.55
CA LEU A 57 15.63 5.58 8.87
C LEU A 57 15.11 6.83 8.14
N VAL A 58 14.56 6.66 6.93
CA VAL A 58 13.82 7.72 6.22
C VAL A 58 12.55 8.10 6.99
N GLU A 59 11.70 7.12 7.33
CA GLU A 59 10.45 7.35 8.04
C GLU A 59 10.68 8.03 9.40
N LEU A 60 11.65 7.52 10.18
CA LEU A 60 12.12 8.10 11.44
C LEU A 60 12.49 9.58 11.28
N ARG A 61 13.30 9.91 10.26
CA ARG A 61 13.74 11.28 9.97
C ARG A 61 12.59 12.20 9.55
N GLN A 62 11.56 11.69 8.87
CA GLN A 62 10.43 12.51 8.48
C GLN A 62 9.44 12.71 9.62
N LEU A 63 9.04 11.64 10.32
CA LEU A 63 8.11 11.71 11.44
C LEU A 63 8.64 12.58 12.59
N SER A 64 9.93 12.49 12.93
CA SER A 64 10.55 13.34 13.96
C SER A 64 10.55 14.85 13.63
N ARG A 65 10.35 15.23 12.36
CA ARG A 65 10.23 16.62 11.90
C ARG A 65 8.78 17.12 11.81
N VAL A 66 7.80 16.27 12.08
CA VAL A 66 6.37 16.53 11.85
C VAL A 66 5.62 16.63 13.18
N ASN A 67 4.82 17.68 13.34
CA ASN A 67 3.90 17.84 14.46
C ASN A 67 2.59 18.49 13.96
N HIS A 68 1.57 17.68 13.75
CA HIS A 68 0.26 18.14 13.27
C HIS A 68 -0.87 17.25 13.83
N PRO A 69 -2.05 17.77 14.19
CA PRO A 69 -3.14 16.98 14.76
C PRO A 69 -3.53 15.76 13.89
N ASN A 70 -3.58 15.97 12.57
CA ASN A 70 -3.97 14.96 11.57
C ASN A 70 -2.80 14.13 11.01
N ILE A 71 -1.70 14.04 11.74
CA ILE A 71 -0.59 13.12 11.45
C ILE A 71 -0.33 12.29 12.70
N VAL A 72 0.05 11.02 12.52
CA VAL A 72 0.40 10.13 13.64
C VAL A 72 1.59 10.72 14.43
N LYS A 73 1.46 10.80 15.76
CA LYS A 73 2.60 11.26 16.59
C LYS A 73 3.63 10.14 16.73
N LEU A 74 4.89 10.49 16.54
CA LEU A 74 6.04 9.69 16.95
C LEU A 74 6.43 10.07 18.38
N TYR A 75 6.56 9.08 19.27
CA TYR A 75 7.03 9.26 20.64
C TYR A 75 8.53 8.96 20.77
N GLY A 76 9.04 8.03 19.97
CA GLY A 76 10.45 7.64 20.03
C GLY A 76 10.80 6.49 19.09
N SER A 77 12.01 5.96 19.24
CA SER A 77 12.43 4.72 18.60
C SER A 77 13.28 3.86 19.52
N CYS A 78 13.29 2.55 19.26
CA CYS A 78 14.26 1.61 19.85
C CYS A 78 15.31 1.24 18.79
N ASP A 79 16.56 1.05 19.21
CA ASP A 79 17.64 0.58 18.35
C ASP A 79 17.76 -0.95 18.27
N ASN A 80 17.27 -1.68 19.29
CA ASN A 80 17.37 -3.13 19.36
C ASN A 80 16.20 -3.77 20.14
N PRO A 81 15.28 -4.49 19.47
CA PRO A 81 15.06 -4.50 18.03
C PRO A 81 14.71 -3.09 17.51
N VAL A 82 15.07 -2.83 16.25
CA VAL A 82 14.80 -1.55 15.58
C VAL A 82 13.30 -1.33 15.43
N CYS A 83 12.72 -0.35 16.12
CA CYS A 83 11.28 -0.04 16.02
C CYS A 83 10.94 1.45 16.20
N LEU A 84 9.84 1.89 15.59
CA LEU A 84 9.22 3.20 15.84
C LEU A 84 8.13 3.06 16.89
N VAL A 85 8.11 3.92 17.90
CA VAL A 85 7.05 3.98 18.93
C VAL A 85 6.14 5.17 18.64
N MET A 86 4.88 4.88 18.33
CA MET A 86 3.93 5.85 17.78
C MET A 86 2.59 5.87 18.53
N GLU A 87 1.79 6.89 18.26
CA GLU A 87 0.39 6.98 18.67
C GLU A 87 -0.42 5.78 18.16
N TYR A 88 -0.98 4.99 19.08
CA TYR A 88 -1.93 3.93 18.73
C TYR A 88 -3.24 4.55 18.22
N ALA A 89 -3.76 4.00 17.12
CA ALA A 89 -5.02 4.44 16.54
C ALA A 89 -6.11 3.38 16.74
N GLU A 90 -6.99 3.60 17.71
CA GLU A 90 -7.89 2.58 18.26
C GLU A 90 -9.00 2.14 17.30
N CYS A 91 -9.28 2.92 16.25
CA CYS A 91 -10.28 2.57 15.23
C CYS A 91 -9.66 1.94 13.97
N GLY A 92 -8.33 1.75 13.92
CA GLY A 92 -7.62 1.20 12.76
C GLY A 92 -7.61 2.13 11.55
N SER A 93 -7.49 1.56 10.35
CA SER A 93 -7.47 2.32 9.09
C SER A 93 -8.87 2.62 8.55
N LEU A 94 -8.97 3.72 7.82
CA LEU A 94 -10.16 4.11 7.07
C LEU A 94 -10.55 3.03 6.05
N TYR A 95 -9.58 2.34 5.45
CA TYR A 95 -9.85 1.18 4.57
C TYR A 95 -10.66 0.10 5.28
N ASN A 96 -10.29 -0.25 6.51
CA ASN A 96 -10.98 -1.29 7.27
C ASN A 96 -12.42 -0.86 7.60
N LEU A 97 -12.62 0.41 7.96
CA LEU A 97 -13.96 0.96 8.20
C LEU A 97 -14.84 0.94 6.95
N LEU A 98 -14.29 1.30 5.79
CA LEU A 98 -15.03 1.34 4.53
C LEU A 98 -15.39 -0.06 4.03
N HIS A 99 -14.43 -0.98 4.03
CA HIS A 99 -14.47 -2.21 3.22
C HIS A 99 -14.33 -3.54 3.97
N SER A 100 -13.78 -3.56 5.20
CA SER A 100 -13.38 -4.81 5.88
C SER A 100 -14.14 -5.10 7.19
N ALA A 101 -14.79 -4.11 7.78
CA ALA A 101 -15.48 -4.26 9.07
C ALA A 101 -16.81 -5.01 8.91
N ASP A 102 -17.09 -5.94 9.83
CA ASP A 102 -18.36 -6.67 9.92
C ASP A 102 -18.89 -6.66 11.37
N PRO A 103 -20.10 -6.14 11.64
CA PRO A 103 -20.93 -5.37 10.72
C PRO A 103 -20.27 -4.04 10.31
N GLN A 104 -20.47 -3.62 9.07
CA GLN A 104 -19.93 -2.36 8.56
C GLN A 104 -20.47 -1.15 9.35
N PRO A 105 -19.62 -0.29 9.93
CA PRO A 105 -20.07 0.91 10.64
C PRO A 105 -20.85 1.85 9.72
N HIS A 106 -21.93 2.43 10.24
CA HIS A 106 -22.63 3.52 9.57
C HIS A 106 -21.86 4.84 9.77
N TYR A 107 -21.70 5.61 8.71
CA TYR A 107 -21.15 6.97 8.75
C TYR A 107 -21.96 7.90 7.84
N THR A 108 -21.82 9.21 8.03
CA THR A 108 -22.62 10.24 7.35
C THR A 108 -21.80 10.96 6.29
N ALA A 109 -22.45 11.76 5.44
CA ALA A 109 -21.74 12.68 4.55
C ALA A 109 -20.82 13.64 5.35
N SER A 110 -21.21 14.05 6.55
CA SER A 110 -20.38 14.87 7.44
C SER A 110 -19.09 14.18 7.89
N HIS A 111 -19.14 12.87 8.15
CA HIS A 111 -17.93 12.08 8.42
C HIS A 111 -17.01 12.01 7.20
N ALA A 112 -17.55 11.66 6.03
CA ALA A 112 -16.79 11.60 4.78
C ALA A 112 -16.08 12.94 4.47
N MET A 113 -16.81 14.05 4.51
CA MET A 113 -16.26 15.38 4.25
C MET A 113 -15.25 15.82 5.32
N SER A 114 -15.48 15.48 6.59
CA SER A 114 -14.55 15.76 7.69
C SER A 114 -13.23 14.99 7.55
N TRP A 115 -13.27 13.68 7.24
CA TRP A 115 -12.06 12.89 7.00
C TRP A 115 -11.24 13.46 5.83
N CYS A 116 -11.90 13.82 4.73
CA CYS A 116 -11.23 14.46 3.59
C CYS A 116 -10.65 15.85 3.93
N LEU A 117 -11.35 16.67 4.73
CA LEU A 117 -10.78 17.94 5.22
C LEU A 117 -9.56 17.71 6.11
N GLN A 118 -9.64 16.78 7.07
CA GLN A 118 -8.55 16.45 7.99
C GLN A 118 -7.32 15.90 7.24
N CYS A 119 -7.53 15.07 6.22
CA CYS A 119 -6.47 14.64 5.32
C CYS A 119 -5.86 15.84 4.57
N ALA A 120 -6.68 16.74 4.01
CA ALA A 120 -6.18 17.93 3.32
C ALA A 120 -5.41 18.89 4.26
N GLN A 121 -5.81 19.01 5.53
CA GLN A 121 -5.09 19.77 6.54
C GLN A 121 -3.70 19.18 6.81
N GLY A 122 -3.61 17.87 7.06
CA GLY A 122 -2.34 17.18 7.27
C GLY A 122 -1.41 17.26 6.04
N VAL A 123 -1.93 17.02 4.84
CA VAL A 123 -1.12 17.09 3.61
C VAL A 123 -0.70 18.53 3.29
N ALA A 124 -1.56 19.53 3.49
CA ALA A 124 -1.17 20.94 3.32
C ALA A 124 -0.07 21.38 4.30
N TYR A 125 -0.04 20.84 5.52
CA TYR A 125 1.07 21.04 6.46
C TYR A 125 2.37 20.45 5.91
N LEU A 126 2.35 19.21 5.38
CA LEU A 126 3.53 18.55 4.78
C LEU A 126 4.08 19.33 3.59
N HIS A 127 3.19 19.77 2.70
CA HIS A 127 3.54 20.57 1.51
C HIS A 127 4.12 21.95 1.87
N ALA A 128 3.76 22.50 3.04
CA ALA A 128 4.26 23.78 3.52
C ALA A 128 5.63 23.70 4.23
N MET A 129 6.13 22.50 4.56
CA MET A 129 7.37 22.30 5.31
C MET A 129 8.60 22.96 4.65
N LYS A 130 9.56 23.38 5.48
CA LYS A 130 10.82 24.01 5.09
C LYS A 130 12.03 23.20 5.57
N PRO A 131 13.20 23.32 4.92
CA PRO A 131 13.46 24.09 3.69
C PRO A 131 12.82 23.48 2.44
N LYS A 132 12.52 22.18 2.45
CA LYS A 132 11.86 21.43 1.36
C LYS A 132 10.52 20.88 1.84
N ALA A 133 9.51 20.99 0.99
CA ALA A 133 8.20 20.36 1.17
C ALA A 133 8.34 18.84 1.31
N LEU A 134 7.54 18.23 2.17
CA LEU A 134 7.41 16.77 2.26
C LEU A 134 6.20 16.33 1.42
N ILE A 135 6.40 15.35 0.55
CA ILE A 135 5.36 14.79 -0.32
C ILE A 135 5.09 13.36 0.17
N HIS A 136 3.83 12.99 0.34
CA HIS A 136 3.47 11.69 0.93
C HIS A 136 3.61 10.54 -0.07
N ARG A 137 3.22 10.76 -1.33
CA ARG A 137 3.31 9.86 -2.51
C ARG A 137 2.45 8.60 -2.45
N ASP A 138 2.18 8.06 -1.27
CA ASP A 138 1.35 6.86 -1.06
C ASP A 138 0.11 7.17 -0.20
N LEU A 139 -0.65 8.21 -0.56
CA LEU A 139 -1.93 8.53 0.09
C LEU A 139 -3.01 7.55 -0.37
N LYS A 140 -3.55 6.77 0.57
CA LYS A 140 -4.60 5.76 0.35
C LYS A 140 -5.29 5.45 1.69
N PRO A 141 -6.56 4.99 1.71
CA PRO A 141 -7.26 4.71 2.97
C PRO A 141 -6.58 3.73 3.94
N PRO A 142 -5.73 2.77 3.50
CA PRO A 142 -4.89 1.98 4.42
C PRO A 142 -3.93 2.82 5.28
N ASN A 143 -3.44 3.95 4.74
CA ASN A 143 -2.46 4.85 5.36
C ASN A 143 -3.15 6.05 6.08
N LEU A 144 -4.48 6.01 6.21
CA LEU A 144 -5.27 6.99 6.94
C LEU A 144 -5.91 6.29 8.13
N LEU A 145 -5.43 6.59 9.33
CA LEU A 145 -5.89 6.01 10.58
C LEU A 145 -7.00 6.84 11.21
N LEU A 146 -7.86 6.20 11.99
CA LEU A 146 -8.95 6.84 12.71
C LEU A 146 -8.78 6.70 14.23
N VAL A 147 -9.03 7.79 14.95
CA VAL A 147 -9.00 7.90 16.42
C VAL A 147 -10.19 8.72 16.93
N ALA A 148 -10.30 8.86 18.24
CA ALA A 148 -11.41 9.53 18.92
C ALA A 148 -12.77 8.94 18.48
N ARG A 149 -12.86 7.60 18.55
CA ARG A 149 -14.05 6.83 18.14
C ARG A 149 -14.49 7.11 16.68
N GLY A 150 -13.52 7.29 15.79
CA GLY A 150 -13.73 7.43 14.34
C GLY A 150 -13.89 8.86 13.80
N THR A 151 -13.86 9.87 14.68
CA THR A 151 -14.10 11.27 14.30
C THR A 151 -12.84 12.01 13.84
N VAL A 152 -11.66 11.59 14.32
CA VAL A 152 -10.38 12.24 14.01
C VAL A 152 -9.53 11.34 13.11
N LEU A 153 -9.04 11.90 12.00
CA LEU A 153 -8.20 11.20 11.03
C LEU A 153 -6.73 11.61 11.18
N LYS A 154 -5.83 10.62 11.06
CA LYS A 154 -4.37 10.75 11.13
C LYS A 154 -3.67 10.05 9.97
N ILE A 155 -2.79 10.75 9.29
CA ILE A 155 -1.95 10.22 8.21
C ILE A 155 -0.77 9.43 8.81
N CYS A 156 -0.41 8.28 8.22
CA CYS A 156 0.73 7.45 8.62
C CYS A 156 1.46 6.82 7.40
N ASP A 157 2.51 6.03 7.66
CA ASP A 157 3.37 5.34 6.69
C ASP A 157 4.16 6.27 5.76
N PHE A 158 5.16 6.96 6.33
CA PHE A 158 6.05 7.88 5.59
C PHE A 158 7.28 7.18 4.97
N GLY A 159 7.31 5.85 4.94
CA GLY A 159 8.44 5.06 4.41
C GLY A 159 8.78 5.33 2.93
N THR A 160 7.83 5.87 2.16
CA THR A 160 7.99 6.23 0.73
C THR A 160 8.31 7.72 0.49
N ALA A 161 8.36 8.54 1.55
CA ALA A 161 8.41 10.00 1.47
C ALA A 161 9.80 10.59 1.08
N CYS A 162 10.77 9.76 0.66
CA CYS A 162 12.04 10.21 0.08
C CYS A 162 12.52 9.41 -1.14
N ASP A 163 13.30 10.13 -1.96
CA ASP A 163 13.95 9.78 -3.21
C ASP A 163 13.13 9.17 -4.36
N ILE A 164 13.61 9.42 -5.58
CA ILE A 164 12.84 9.17 -6.82
C ILE A 164 12.98 7.71 -7.28
N GLN A 165 14.10 7.06 -6.95
CA GLN A 165 14.52 5.79 -7.58
C GLN A 165 13.91 4.52 -6.95
N THR A 166 13.42 4.57 -5.72
CA THR A 166 12.96 3.39 -4.97
C THR A 166 11.56 2.89 -5.35
N TYR A 167 10.85 3.60 -6.24
CA TYR A 167 9.40 3.50 -6.38
C TYR A 167 8.90 2.37 -7.32
N MET A 168 9.74 1.82 -8.19
CA MET A 168 9.29 0.93 -9.28
C MET A 168 8.97 -0.51 -8.83
N THR A 169 9.54 -0.98 -7.72
CA THR A 169 9.56 -2.42 -7.38
C THR A 169 8.46 -2.89 -6.41
N ASN A 170 7.88 -2.01 -5.59
CA ASN A 170 6.99 -2.40 -4.48
C ASN A 170 5.49 -2.04 -4.64
N ASN A 171 5.04 -1.56 -5.80
CA ASN A 171 3.67 -1.01 -6.01
C ASN A 171 2.50 -2.03 -6.02
N LYS A 172 2.59 -3.15 -5.30
CA LYS A 172 1.49 -4.11 -5.12
C LYS A 172 0.42 -3.53 -4.19
N GLY A 173 -0.51 -2.76 -4.75
CA GLY A 173 -1.76 -2.36 -4.08
C GLY A 173 -2.12 -0.88 -4.18
N SER A 174 -1.16 0.03 -4.47
CA SER A 174 -1.43 1.48 -4.49
C SER A 174 -1.93 2.04 -5.83
N ALA A 175 -1.97 1.23 -6.89
CA ALA A 175 -2.25 1.69 -8.27
C ALA A 175 -3.57 2.48 -8.42
N ALA A 176 -4.58 2.17 -7.62
CA ALA A 176 -5.89 2.81 -7.70
C ALA A 176 -5.93 4.26 -7.20
N TRP A 177 -4.96 4.68 -6.38
CA TRP A 177 -4.85 6.06 -5.88
C TRP A 177 -3.68 6.83 -6.52
N MET A 178 -2.87 6.16 -7.33
CA MET A 178 -1.62 6.72 -7.87
C MET A 178 -1.85 7.64 -9.06
N ALA A 179 -1.24 8.83 -9.02
CA ALA A 179 -1.29 9.80 -10.12
C ALA A 179 -0.51 9.29 -11.36
N PRO A 180 -0.99 9.59 -12.59
CA PRO A 180 -0.41 9.05 -13.82
C PRO A 180 1.09 9.36 -13.99
N GLU A 181 1.50 10.59 -13.69
CA GLU A 181 2.89 11.03 -13.85
C GLU A 181 3.88 10.26 -12.94
N VAL A 182 3.41 9.64 -11.85
CA VAL A 182 4.24 8.91 -10.89
C VAL A 182 4.65 7.54 -11.44
N PHE A 183 3.71 6.78 -12.01
CA PHE A 183 4.02 5.46 -12.61
C PHE A 183 4.55 5.57 -14.05
N GLU A 184 4.41 6.72 -14.70
CA GLU A 184 5.09 7.04 -15.97
C GLU A 184 6.59 7.35 -15.79
N GLY A 185 7.08 7.48 -14.55
CA GLY A 185 8.48 7.85 -14.26
C GLY A 185 8.82 9.31 -14.62
N SER A 186 7.81 10.16 -14.78
CA SER A 186 7.97 11.59 -15.09
C SER A 186 8.41 12.39 -13.86
N ASN A 187 8.87 13.62 -14.07
CA ASN A 187 9.08 14.57 -12.97
C ASN A 187 7.72 14.93 -12.33
N TYR A 188 7.41 14.34 -11.17
CA TYR A 188 6.21 14.61 -10.39
C TYR A 188 6.47 15.60 -9.25
N SER A 189 5.41 16.26 -8.79
CA SER A 189 5.45 17.22 -7.68
C SER A 189 4.47 16.83 -6.56
N GLU A 190 4.26 17.72 -5.59
CA GLU A 190 3.27 17.59 -4.52
C GLU A 190 1.82 17.40 -5.03
N LYS A 191 1.57 17.67 -6.32
CA LYS A 191 0.30 17.45 -7.00
C LYS A 191 -0.09 15.98 -7.17
N CYS A 192 0.80 15.01 -6.95
CA CYS A 192 0.42 13.60 -6.92
C CYS A 192 -0.42 13.25 -5.68
N ASP A 193 -0.15 13.88 -4.53
CA ASP A 193 -0.95 13.75 -3.31
C ASP A 193 -2.37 14.32 -3.52
N VAL A 194 -2.51 15.37 -4.34
CA VAL A 194 -3.81 15.98 -4.69
C VAL A 194 -4.67 15.03 -5.54
N PHE A 195 -4.06 14.31 -6.49
CA PHE A 195 -4.75 13.26 -7.25
C PHE A 195 -5.26 12.15 -6.32
N SER A 196 -4.38 11.65 -5.46
CA SER A 196 -4.70 10.62 -4.47
C SER A 196 -5.87 11.02 -3.57
N TRP A 197 -5.85 12.27 -3.09
CA TRP A 197 -6.94 12.86 -2.30
C TRP A 197 -8.28 12.92 -3.06
N GLY A 198 -8.25 13.24 -4.36
CA GLY A 198 -9.45 13.23 -5.21
C GLY A 198 -10.09 11.85 -5.33
N ILE A 199 -9.28 10.79 -5.45
CA ILE A 199 -9.76 9.41 -5.44
C ILE A 199 -10.32 9.02 -4.07
N ILE A 200 -9.65 9.41 -2.97
CA ILE A 200 -10.11 9.16 -1.59
C ILE A 200 -11.47 9.84 -1.35
N LEU A 201 -11.68 11.07 -1.82
CA LEU A 201 -12.97 11.77 -1.73
C LEU A 201 -14.10 10.99 -2.39
N TRP A 202 -13.88 10.49 -3.62
CA TRP A 202 -14.84 9.66 -4.32
C TRP A 202 -15.16 8.36 -3.56
N GLU A 203 -14.12 7.72 -3.01
CA GLU A 203 -14.23 6.46 -2.29
C GLU A 203 -15.01 6.60 -0.97
N VAL A 204 -14.78 7.64 -0.17
CA VAL A 204 -15.56 7.86 1.07
C VAL A 204 -17.01 8.26 0.81
N ILE A 205 -17.30 8.92 -0.32
CA ILE A 205 -18.69 9.29 -0.68
C ILE A 205 -19.44 8.06 -1.22
N THR A 206 -18.81 7.24 -2.06
CA THR A 206 -19.46 6.07 -2.69
C THR A 206 -19.44 4.80 -1.83
N ARG A 207 -18.50 4.71 -0.88
CA ARG A 207 -18.11 3.48 -0.18
C ARG A 207 -17.74 2.33 -1.13
N LYS A 208 -17.19 2.65 -2.30
CA LYS A 208 -16.74 1.68 -3.32
C LYS A 208 -15.23 1.72 -3.46
N LYS A 209 -14.63 0.57 -3.75
CA LYS A 209 -13.21 0.50 -4.12
C LYS A 209 -13.01 1.15 -5.49
N PRO A 210 -12.05 2.08 -5.65
CA PRO A 210 -11.78 2.69 -6.95
C PRO A 210 -11.25 1.66 -7.94
N PHE A 211 -11.81 1.65 -9.16
CA PHE A 211 -11.43 0.75 -10.27
C PHE A 211 -11.64 -0.76 -10.03
N ASP A 212 -12.44 -1.16 -9.03
CA ASP A 212 -12.73 -2.57 -8.69
C ASP A 212 -13.25 -3.38 -9.90
N GLU A 213 -14.05 -2.72 -10.75
CA GLU A 213 -14.62 -3.27 -12.00
C GLU A 213 -13.61 -3.54 -13.13
N ILE A 214 -12.41 -2.93 -13.07
CA ILE A 214 -11.32 -3.22 -14.02
C ILE A 214 -10.66 -4.56 -13.68
N GLY A 215 -10.56 -4.86 -12.38
CA GLY A 215 -9.91 -6.06 -11.87
C GLY A 215 -8.47 -6.25 -12.36
N GLY A 216 -8.02 -7.52 -12.39
CA GLY A 216 -6.72 -7.89 -12.94
C GLY A 216 -5.53 -7.41 -12.10
N SER A 217 -4.46 -7.01 -12.80
CA SER A 217 -3.20 -6.59 -12.16
C SER A 217 -3.14 -5.07 -11.94
N ALA A 218 -2.25 -4.61 -11.05
CA ALA A 218 -1.97 -3.18 -10.86
C ALA A 218 -1.68 -2.44 -12.18
N PHE A 219 -1.02 -3.11 -13.15
CA PHE A 219 -0.74 -2.56 -14.48
C PHE A 219 -2.01 -2.26 -15.29
N CYS A 220 -3.08 -3.04 -15.12
CA CYS A 220 -4.36 -2.81 -15.79
C CYS A 220 -5.00 -1.48 -15.35
N ILE A 221 -4.95 -1.19 -14.05
CA ILE A 221 -5.42 0.07 -13.46
C ILE A 221 -4.53 1.23 -13.93
N MET A 222 -3.21 1.11 -13.83
CA MET A 222 -2.26 2.13 -14.31
C MET A 222 -2.49 2.49 -15.79
N TRP A 223 -2.64 1.48 -16.66
CA TRP A 223 -2.93 1.67 -18.09
C TRP A 223 -4.28 2.37 -18.33
N ALA A 224 -5.32 2.00 -17.59
CA ALA A 224 -6.62 2.66 -17.67
C ALA A 224 -6.53 4.14 -17.25
N VAL A 225 -5.87 4.43 -16.13
CA VAL A 225 -5.69 5.80 -15.60
C VAL A 225 -4.85 6.67 -16.55
N HIS A 226 -3.79 6.12 -17.14
CA HIS A 226 -2.96 6.77 -18.16
C HIS A 226 -3.77 7.22 -19.39
N ARG A 227 -4.69 6.36 -19.84
CA ARG A 227 -5.64 6.61 -20.94
C ARG A 227 -6.78 7.57 -20.57
N GLY A 228 -6.81 8.10 -19.35
CA GLY A 228 -7.80 9.07 -18.88
C GLY A 228 -9.00 8.46 -18.15
N THR A 229 -9.01 7.15 -17.87
CA THR A 229 -10.07 6.52 -17.07
C THR A 229 -10.04 7.09 -15.64
N ARG A 230 -11.22 7.38 -15.09
CA ARG A 230 -11.45 7.87 -13.73
C ARG A 230 -12.62 7.14 -13.10
N PRO A 231 -12.79 7.15 -11.77
CA PRO A 231 -13.98 6.61 -11.13
C PRO A 231 -15.25 7.30 -11.67
N PRO A 232 -16.39 6.59 -11.79
CA PRO A 232 -17.61 7.14 -12.38
C PRO A 232 -18.19 8.30 -11.55
N LEU A 233 -18.77 9.30 -12.23
CA LEU A 233 -19.44 10.43 -11.57
C LEU A 233 -20.59 9.97 -10.67
N ILE A 234 -20.83 10.72 -9.59
CA ILE A 234 -21.74 10.33 -8.52
C ILE A 234 -23.08 11.03 -8.75
N LYS A 235 -24.11 10.26 -9.12
CA LYS A 235 -25.44 10.80 -9.41
C LYS A 235 -26.01 11.58 -8.20
N GLY A 236 -26.27 12.86 -8.39
CA GLY A 236 -26.83 13.74 -7.36
C GLY A 236 -25.80 14.36 -6.41
N LEU A 237 -24.50 14.23 -6.70
CA LEU A 237 -23.44 14.94 -5.98
C LEU A 237 -23.56 16.46 -6.22
N PRO A 238 -23.45 17.32 -5.19
CA PRO A 238 -23.41 18.76 -5.37
C PRO A 238 -22.25 19.21 -6.26
N GLU A 239 -22.54 20.05 -7.25
CA GLU A 239 -21.57 20.59 -8.22
C GLU A 239 -20.26 21.13 -7.60
N PRO A 240 -20.24 21.84 -6.45
CA PRO A 240 -18.99 22.29 -5.85
C PRO A 240 -18.07 21.15 -5.39
N ILE A 241 -18.64 20.00 -4.99
CA ILE A 241 -17.90 18.81 -4.58
C ILE A 241 -17.42 18.05 -5.82
N GLU A 242 -18.29 17.90 -6.83
CA GLU A 242 -17.91 17.27 -8.11
C GLU A 242 -16.79 18.04 -8.81
N THR A 243 -16.88 19.37 -8.86
CA THR A 243 -15.85 20.25 -9.45
C THR A 243 -14.53 20.14 -8.71
N LEU A 244 -14.54 20.08 -7.37
CA LEU A 244 -13.32 19.91 -6.59
C LEU A 244 -12.69 18.53 -6.83
N MET A 245 -13.50 17.47 -6.75
CA MET A 245 -13.08 16.08 -6.99
C MET A 245 -12.48 15.88 -8.38
N THR A 246 -13.15 16.40 -9.42
CA THR A 246 -12.72 16.24 -10.81
C THR A 246 -11.46 17.05 -11.14
N ARG A 247 -11.33 18.27 -10.61
CA ARG A 247 -10.07 19.05 -10.71
C ARG A 247 -8.91 18.38 -9.98
N CYS A 248 -9.15 17.70 -8.86
CA CYS A 248 -8.09 17.00 -8.13
C CYS A 248 -7.48 15.84 -8.94
N TRP A 249 -8.26 15.12 -9.74
CA TRP A 249 -7.76 14.00 -10.55
C TRP A 249 -7.44 14.33 -12.01
N ASP A 250 -7.28 15.61 -12.35
CA ASP A 250 -6.92 16.04 -13.71
C ASP A 250 -5.65 15.30 -14.20
N LYS A 251 -5.57 15.00 -15.50
CA LYS A 251 -4.39 14.37 -16.09
C LYS A 251 -3.17 15.27 -15.91
N GLU A 252 -3.32 16.57 -16.13
CA GLU A 252 -2.25 17.55 -16.08
C GLU A 252 -2.05 18.08 -14.64
N PRO A 253 -0.90 17.80 -13.98
CA PRO A 253 -0.68 18.17 -12.58
C PRO A 253 -0.76 19.68 -12.31
N SER A 254 -0.49 20.52 -13.31
CA SER A 254 -0.62 21.97 -13.18
C SER A 254 -2.07 22.45 -13.03
N GLN A 255 -3.07 21.73 -13.57
CA GLN A 255 -4.50 22.08 -13.45
C GLN A 255 -5.12 21.72 -12.08
N ARG A 256 -4.51 20.75 -11.38
CA ARG A 256 -4.94 20.34 -10.04
C ARG A 256 -4.76 21.50 -9.05
N PRO A 257 -5.71 21.76 -8.13
CA PRO A 257 -5.56 22.78 -7.10
C PRO A 257 -4.36 22.50 -6.18
N SER A 258 -3.84 23.52 -5.50
CA SER A 258 -2.93 23.27 -4.37
C SER A 258 -3.67 22.60 -3.20
N MET A 259 -3.00 21.80 -2.38
CA MET A 259 -3.65 21.20 -1.21
C MET A 259 -4.16 22.27 -0.21
N ASN A 260 -3.59 23.48 -0.23
CA ASN A 260 -4.09 24.61 0.54
C ASN A 260 -5.45 25.14 0.00
N GLU A 261 -5.64 25.20 -1.32
CA GLU A 261 -6.96 25.48 -1.93
C GLU A 261 -7.98 24.39 -1.60
N VAL A 262 -7.59 23.11 -1.68
CA VAL A 262 -8.45 21.97 -1.32
C VAL A 262 -8.92 22.11 0.13
N LYS A 263 -7.97 22.25 1.08
CA LYS A 263 -8.23 22.49 2.50
C LYS A 263 -9.17 23.67 2.73
N ASN A 264 -8.92 24.80 2.07
CA ASN A 264 -9.76 26.00 2.21
C ASN A 264 -11.17 25.76 1.66
N THR A 265 -11.31 25.14 0.48
CA THR A 265 -12.61 24.84 -0.14
C THR A 265 -13.42 23.88 0.74
N MET A 266 -12.81 22.80 1.22
CA MET A 266 -13.42 21.86 2.16
C MET A 266 -13.85 22.54 3.46
N SER A 267 -13.04 23.46 4.00
CA SER A 267 -13.39 24.23 5.21
C SER A 267 -14.63 25.12 5.02
N HIS A 268 -14.88 25.61 3.79
CA HIS A 268 -16.11 26.33 3.47
C HIS A 268 -17.30 25.37 3.31
N LEU A 269 -17.10 24.22 2.68
CA LEU A 269 -18.13 23.20 2.48
C LEU A 269 -18.63 22.60 3.80
N MET A 270 -17.75 22.39 4.79
CA MET A 270 -18.13 21.84 6.11
C MET A 270 -19.24 22.63 6.84
N LYS A 271 -19.47 23.90 6.48
CA LYS A 271 -20.60 24.70 7.01
C LYS A 271 -21.97 24.09 6.70
N TYR A 272 -22.06 23.24 5.68
CA TYR A 272 -23.27 22.53 5.26
C TYR A 272 -23.32 21.07 5.75
N PHE A 273 -22.31 20.62 6.50
CA PHE A 273 -22.14 19.23 6.96
C PHE A 273 -21.93 19.16 8.49
N PRO A 274 -22.94 19.53 9.30
CA PRO A 274 -22.87 19.44 10.77
C PRO A 274 -22.86 17.98 11.26
N GLY A 275 -22.44 17.76 12.51
CA GLY A 275 -22.42 16.44 13.14
C GLY A 275 -21.31 15.52 12.62
N SER A 276 -20.14 16.09 12.30
CA SER A 276 -18.93 15.32 11.95
C SER A 276 -18.11 14.87 13.18
N ASP A 277 -18.47 15.42 14.33
CA ASP A 277 -17.97 15.13 15.67
C ASP A 277 -18.79 14.06 16.40
N GLU A 278 -19.90 13.61 15.80
CA GLU A 278 -20.76 12.54 16.30
C GLU A 278 -20.08 11.17 16.17
N PRO A 279 -19.70 10.49 17.27
CA PRO A 279 -18.78 9.38 17.10
C PRO A 279 -19.42 8.10 16.56
N LEU A 280 -18.61 7.32 15.83
CA LEU A 280 -19.07 6.15 15.11
C LEU A 280 -19.44 5.03 16.09
N SER A 281 -20.57 4.37 15.82
CA SER A 281 -20.93 3.10 16.46
C SER A 281 -20.12 1.97 15.84
N LEU A 282 -18.86 1.87 16.25
CA LEU A 282 -17.94 0.81 15.84
C LEU A 282 -18.31 -0.49 16.58
N PRO A 283 -18.27 -1.67 15.91
CA PRO A 283 -18.34 -2.95 16.60
C PRO A 283 -17.25 -3.00 17.68
N HIS A 284 -17.64 -3.30 18.92
CA HIS A 284 -16.65 -3.50 19.98
C HIS A 284 -15.70 -4.63 19.56
N GLN A 285 -14.40 -4.32 19.46
CA GLN A 285 -13.36 -5.32 19.60
C GLN A 285 -13.37 -5.81 21.05
N SER A 286 -14.33 -6.69 21.36
CA SER A 286 -14.53 -7.21 22.70
C SER A 286 -13.30 -7.99 23.12
N ALA A 287 -12.65 -7.53 24.20
CA ALA A 287 -11.49 -8.18 24.77
C ALA A 287 -11.75 -9.67 25.02
N ALA A 288 -10.98 -10.51 24.33
CA ALA A 288 -10.95 -11.95 24.57
C ALA A 288 -10.22 -12.23 25.91
N ASN A 289 -10.89 -11.98 27.03
CA ASN A 289 -10.63 -12.65 28.32
C ASN A 289 -11.67 -12.27 29.38
N LYS A 290 -12.62 -13.18 29.63
CA LYS A 290 -13.09 -13.51 30.99
C LYS A 290 -13.79 -14.86 30.97
N SER A 291 -13.05 -15.89 31.38
CA SER A 291 -13.61 -17.17 31.79
C SER A 291 -14.45 -16.98 33.05
N GLY A 292 -15.68 -17.49 33.04
CA GLY A 292 -16.65 -17.30 34.11
C GLY A 292 -17.79 -18.29 34.01
N SER A 293 -17.56 -19.51 34.51
CA SER A 293 -18.58 -20.55 34.59
C SER A 293 -19.60 -20.24 35.69
N SER A 294 -20.88 -20.26 35.37
CA SER A 294 -21.96 -20.80 36.24
C SER A 294 -23.24 -21.01 35.41
N SER A 295 -24.15 -21.84 35.92
CA SER A 295 -25.12 -22.57 35.08
C SER A 295 -26.56 -22.53 35.62
N ALA A 296 -27.52 -22.84 34.71
CA ALA A 296 -28.87 -23.36 35.01
C ALA A 296 -29.90 -22.34 35.59
N THR A 297 -31.23 -22.45 35.39
CA THR A 297 -32.05 -23.43 34.63
C THR A 297 -33.48 -22.93 34.34
N SER A 298 -34.06 -23.35 33.19
CA SER A 298 -35.52 -23.48 32.94
C SER A 298 -36.34 -22.16 32.89
N THR A 299 -37.56 -22.06 32.36
CA THR A 299 -38.53 -22.90 31.60
C THR A 299 -39.32 -21.89 30.73
N GLY A 300 -40.04 -22.15 29.63
CA GLY A 300 -40.51 -23.35 28.97
C GLY A 300 -41.65 -22.97 27.99
N LYS A 301 -41.57 -23.43 26.74
CA LYS A 301 -42.66 -23.62 25.75
C LYS A 301 -43.49 -22.40 25.26
N SER A 302 -43.20 -22.01 24.03
CA SER A 302 -44.23 -21.78 22.99
C SER A 302 -43.77 -22.36 21.65
N GLN A 303 -44.01 -23.66 21.43
CA GLN A 303 -43.90 -24.28 20.10
C GLN A 303 -45.20 -24.04 19.32
N LEU A 304 -45.08 -23.69 18.03
CA LEU A 304 -45.88 -24.15 16.88
C LEU A 304 -45.96 -23.10 15.74
N HIS A 305 -44.84 -22.81 15.07
CA HIS A 305 -44.78 -22.82 13.61
C HIS A 305 -43.32 -22.76 13.09
N SER A 306 -43.09 -23.46 11.97
CA SER A 306 -41.79 -23.71 11.30
C SER A 306 -41.00 -24.92 11.84
N PHE A 307 -41.40 -26.12 11.41
CA PHE A 307 -40.78 -27.40 11.78
C PHE A 307 -40.36 -28.20 10.53
N TYR A 308 -39.46 -27.61 9.74
CA TYR A 308 -38.66 -28.31 8.72
C TYR A 308 -37.23 -27.74 8.76
N GLN A 309 -36.25 -28.54 8.32
CA GLN A 309 -34.80 -28.22 8.30
C GLN A 309 -34.07 -28.22 9.67
N TYR A 310 -34.08 -29.35 10.38
CA TYR A 310 -32.95 -29.74 11.26
C TYR A 310 -32.60 -31.22 11.06
N MET A 311 -31.29 -31.53 10.99
CA MET A 311 -30.66 -32.84 10.69
C MET A 311 -30.96 -33.37 9.28
N ILE A 312 -29.98 -33.59 8.40
CA ILE A 312 -28.77 -34.44 8.54
C ILE A 312 -27.52 -33.59 8.24
N VAL A 313 -26.65 -33.30 9.21
CA VAL A 313 -25.54 -34.13 9.71
C VAL A 313 -24.34 -34.22 8.74
N SER A 314 -23.33 -33.41 9.07
CA SER A 314 -21.89 -33.72 8.98
C SER A 314 -21.27 -34.14 7.64
N VAL A 315 -20.72 -33.16 6.91
CA VAL A 315 -19.33 -33.27 6.43
C VAL A 315 -18.56 -32.03 6.85
N ASN A 316 -17.75 -32.17 7.90
CA ASN A 316 -16.58 -31.31 8.07
C ASN A 316 -15.56 -31.70 7.00
N LEU A 317 -15.23 -30.78 6.09
CA LEU A 317 -13.91 -30.75 5.46
C LEU A 317 -13.34 -29.34 5.54
N LEU A 318 -12.98 -29.06 6.80
CA LEU A 318 -11.71 -28.47 7.19
C LEU A 318 -10.55 -28.75 6.17
N LYS A 319 -9.93 -27.66 5.70
CA LYS A 319 -8.48 -27.48 5.42
C LYS A 319 -7.72 -28.31 4.34
N MET A 320 -6.83 -27.57 3.66
CA MET A 320 -5.70 -27.98 2.79
C MET A 320 -6.14 -28.57 1.42
N TYR A 321 -5.54 -28.27 0.26
CA TYR A 321 -4.20 -27.80 -0.17
C TYR A 321 -4.34 -26.88 -1.44
N MET A 322 -3.43 -26.05 -1.96
CA MET A 322 -2.19 -25.33 -1.54
C MET A 322 -1.76 -24.34 -2.68
N VAL A 323 -1.85 -22.99 -2.55
CA VAL A 323 -1.39 -22.02 -3.60
C VAL A 323 -0.83 -20.69 -3.00
N ASN A 324 0.42 -20.54 -2.58
CA ASN A 324 1.57 -21.46 -2.59
C ASN A 324 1.73 -22.06 -1.19
N ASN A 325 0.77 -22.89 -0.79
CA ASN A 325 0.41 -23.24 0.59
C ASN A 325 -0.70 -22.38 1.25
N GLU A 326 -1.28 -21.40 0.54
CA GLU A 326 -2.49 -20.70 1.00
C GLU A 326 -3.62 -20.70 -0.05
N VAL A 327 -4.84 -20.35 0.35
CA VAL A 327 -6.05 -20.51 -0.48
C VAL A 327 -6.85 -19.22 -0.48
N SER A 328 -7.07 -18.64 -1.66
CA SER A 328 -8.05 -17.56 -1.86
C SER A 328 -9.21 -18.08 -2.71
N ALA A 329 -10.43 -17.72 -2.32
CA ALA A 329 -11.64 -18.38 -2.79
C ALA A 329 -11.92 -18.12 -4.28
N PHE A 330 -11.80 -19.17 -5.09
CA PHE A 330 -12.54 -19.23 -6.35
C PHE A 330 -14.03 -19.35 -6.01
N CYS A 331 -14.83 -18.40 -6.50
CA CYS A 331 -16.28 -18.48 -6.44
C CYS A 331 -16.73 -19.56 -7.43
N TYR A 332 -16.75 -20.82 -6.99
CA TYR A 332 -17.23 -21.93 -7.81
C TYR A 332 -18.68 -21.66 -8.22
N ILE A 333 -18.92 -21.63 -9.54
CA ILE A 333 -20.27 -21.75 -10.09
C ILE A 333 -20.72 -23.19 -9.84
N ILE A 334 -21.23 -23.46 -8.64
CA ILE A 334 -21.90 -24.70 -8.31
C ILE A 334 -23.32 -24.55 -8.85
N PRO A 335 -23.72 -25.23 -9.94
CA PRO A 335 -25.09 -25.15 -10.41
C PRO A 335 -26.01 -25.75 -9.35
N LEU A 336 -27.02 -24.98 -8.94
CA LEU A 336 -28.07 -25.45 -8.04
C LEU A 336 -28.68 -26.75 -8.61
N ALA A 337 -28.91 -27.74 -7.74
CA ALA A 337 -29.53 -28.99 -8.16
C ALA A 337 -30.88 -28.71 -8.85
N PRO A 338 -31.15 -29.29 -10.03
CA PRO A 338 -32.34 -28.96 -10.79
C PRO A 338 -33.59 -29.54 -10.11
N CYS A 339 -34.73 -28.87 -10.28
CA CYS A 339 -36.02 -29.44 -9.89
C CYS A 339 -36.40 -30.55 -10.89
N PRO A 340 -36.45 -31.84 -10.51
CA PRO A 340 -36.65 -32.95 -11.47
C PRO A 340 -37.99 -32.88 -12.21
N ASN A 341 -38.97 -32.17 -11.64
CA ASN A 341 -40.33 -32.05 -12.16
C ASN A 341 -40.53 -30.84 -13.09
N SER A 342 -39.52 -30.00 -13.34
CA SER A 342 -39.57 -28.88 -14.30
C SER A 342 -38.57 -29.11 -15.43
N LYS A 343 -39.08 -29.14 -16.66
CA LYS A 343 -38.25 -29.29 -17.87
C LYS A 343 -37.34 -28.07 -18.08
N GLU A 344 -37.82 -26.90 -17.70
CA GLU A 344 -37.13 -25.62 -17.76
C GLU A 344 -35.94 -25.61 -16.78
N SER A 345 -36.16 -26.07 -15.53
CA SER A 345 -35.09 -26.19 -14.53
C SER A 345 -34.00 -27.18 -14.96
N MET A 346 -34.38 -28.32 -15.54
CA MET A 346 -33.43 -29.30 -16.10
C MET A 346 -32.63 -28.71 -17.27
N ALA A 347 -33.29 -28.01 -18.20
CA ALA A 347 -32.63 -27.41 -19.37
C ALA A 347 -31.59 -26.34 -19.00
N VAL A 348 -31.91 -25.47 -18.03
CA VAL A 348 -30.96 -24.46 -17.50
C VAL A 348 -29.77 -25.14 -16.83
N PHE A 349 -30.00 -26.21 -16.06
CA PHE A 349 -28.92 -26.95 -15.39
C PHE A 349 -27.97 -27.63 -16.40
N GLU A 350 -28.48 -28.27 -17.44
CA GLU A 350 -27.64 -28.82 -18.51
C GLU A 350 -26.85 -27.73 -19.26
N GLN A 351 -27.46 -26.56 -19.49
CA GLN A 351 -26.77 -25.43 -20.10
C GLN A 351 -25.63 -24.94 -19.20
N HIS A 352 -25.85 -24.82 -17.89
CA HIS A 352 -24.80 -24.47 -16.93
C HIS A 352 -23.68 -25.52 -16.87
N ILE A 353 -23.97 -26.82 -16.96
CA ILE A 353 -22.94 -27.87 -17.06
C ILE A 353 -22.08 -27.67 -18.32
N ARG A 354 -22.69 -27.46 -19.49
CA ARG A 354 -21.96 -27.21 -20.74
C ARG A 354 -21.07 -25.97 -20.66
N VAL A 355 -21.58 -24.87 -20.11
CA VAL A 355 -20.81 -23.63 -19.91
C VAL A 355 -19.67 -23.82 -18.89
N ALA A 356 -19.89 -24.59 -17.81
CA ALA A 356 -18.85 -24.88 -16.83
C ALA A 356 -17.71 -25.76 -17.40
N GLN A 357 -18.02 -26.68 -18.32
CA GLN A 357 -17.01 -27.49 -19.02
C GLN A 357 -16.14 -26.62 -19.94
N GLU A 358 -16.73 -25.74 -20.74
CA GLU A 358 -15.97 -24.81 -21.59
C GLU A 358 -15.19 -23.80 -20.75
N TYR A 359 -15.76 -23.28 -19.65
CA TYR A 359 -15.04 -22.42 -18.70
C TYR A 359 -13.81 -23.11 -18.12
N LEU A 360 -13.94 -24.36 -17.67
CA LEU A 360 -12.81 -25.13 -17.12
C LEU A 360 -11.70 -25.32 -18.16
N LYS A 361 -12.07 -25.62 -19.42
CA LYS A 361 -11.13 -25.74 -20.54
C LYS A 361 -10.37 -24.42 -20.79
N VAL A 362 -11.08 -23.30 -20.87
CA VAL A 362 -10.49 -21.96 -21.02
C VAL A 362 -9.58 -21.61 -19.83
N GLN A 363 -9.97 -21.95 -18.59
CA GLN A 363 -9.11 -21.73 -17.42
C GLN A 363 -7.82 -22.56 -17.50
N SER A 364 -7.87 -23.81 -17.97
CA SER A 364 -6.65 -24.61 -18.17
C SER A 364 -5.74 -24.07 -19.28
N GLU A 365 -6.30 -23.55 -20.37
CA GLU A 365 -5.52 -22.89 -21.44
C GLU A 365 -4.87 -21.59 -20.94
N ILE A 366 -5.60 -20.76 -20.18
CA ILE A 366 -5.05 -19.56 -19.52
C ILE A 366 -3.91 -19.94 -18.56
N ALA A 367 -4.08 -20.95 -17.72
CA ALA A 367 -3.06 -21.40 -16.79
C ALA A 367 -1.78 -21.89 -17.50
N HIS A 368 -1.92 -22.59 -18.63
CA HIS A 368 -0.79 -22.98 -19.47
C HIS A 368 -0.08 -21.75 -20.06
N LEU A 369 -0.82 -20.82 -20.67
CA LEU A 369 -0.27 -19.61 -21.28
C LEU A 369 0.45 -18.72 -20.26
N VAL A 370 -0.07 -18.61 -19.03
CA VAL A 370 0.57 -17.88 -17.93
C VAL A 370 1.91 -18.52 -17.55
N ARG A 371 1.99 -19.86 -17.48
CA ARG A 371 3.24 -20.57 -17.18
C ARG A 371 4.27 -20.38 -18.30
N THR A 372 3.90 -20.62 -19.56
CA THR A 372 4.78 -20.42 -20.71
C THR A 372 5.28 -18.98 -20.82
N LYS A 373 4.44 -17.99 -20.49
CA LYS A 373 4.87 -16.59 -20.39
C LYS A 373 5.93 -16.37 -19.31
N GLN A 374 5.78 -16.99 -18.13
CA GLN A 374 6.77 -16.87 -17.05
C GLN A 374 8.11 -17.51 -17.41
N GLU A 375 8.09 -18.67 -18.08
CA GLU A 375 9.27 -19.35 -18.61
C GLU A 375 10.02 -18.45 -19.62
N LEU A 376 9.32 -17.97 -20.66
CA LEU A 376 9.91 -17.07 -21.68
C LEU A 376 10.43 -15.74 -21.11
N MET A 377 9.80 -15.18 -20.08
CA MET A 377 10.31 -13.98 -19.40
C MET A 377 11.62 -14.28 -18.64
N SER A 378 11.72 -15.44 -17.99
CA SER A 378 12.94 -15.86 -17.28
C SER A 378 14.11 -16.11 -18.23
N GLU A 379 13.84 -16.69 -19.41
CA GLU A 379 14.82 -16.88 -20.48
C GLU A 379 15.32 -15.52 -21.02
N LEU A 380 14.40 -14.61 -21.36
CA LEU A 380 14.76 -13.27 -21.86
C LEU A 380 15.57 -12.46 -20.85
N GLU A 381 15.25 -12.55 -19.56
CA GLU A 381 16.08 -11.93 -18.50
C GLU A 381 17.48 -12.54 -18.40
N GLN A 382 17.62 -13.85 -18.64
CA GLN A 382 18.92 -14.50 -18.64
C GLN A 382 19.76 -14.06 -19.84
N ASP A 383 19.19 -14.08 -21.05
CA ASP A 383 19.84 -13.58 -22.27
C ASP A 383 20.33 -12.13 -22.10
N GLN A 384 19.52 -11.26 -21.49
CA GLN A 384 19.92 -9.88 -21.20
C GLN A 384 21.10 -9.80 -20.23
N ARG A 385 21.14 -10.63 -19.19
CA ARG A 385 22.28 -10.69 -18.24
C ARG A 385 23.54 -11.22 -18.92
N GLU A 386 23.42 -12.22 -19.79
CA GLU A 386 24.54 -12.77 -20.56
C GLU A 386 25.07 -11.76 -21.58
N GLN A 387 24.20 -11.05 -22.30
CA GLN A 387 24.59 -10.00 -23.24
C GLN A 387 25.26 -8.79 -22.56
N GLN A 388 24.78 -8.38 -21.39
CA GLN A 388 25.44 -7.34 -20.57
C GLN A 388 26.82 -7.79 -20.09
N THR A 389 26.96 -9.06 -19.68
CA THR A 389 28.23 -9.63 -19.22
C THR A 389 29.24 -9.73 -20.37
N SER A 390 28.81 -10.21 -21.54
CA SER A 390 29.62 -10.24 -22.76
C SER A 390 30.10 -8.85 -23.16
N SER A 391 29.21 -7.85 -23.12
CA SER A 391 29.55 -6.46 -23.45
C SER A 391 30.61 -5.88 -22.50
N ARG A 392 30.52 -6.16 -21.19
CA ARG A 392 31.54 -5.76 -20.19
C ARG A 392 32.90 -6.42 -20.46
N LEU A 393 32.92 -7.72 -20.76
CA LEU A 393 34.15 -8.46 -21.07
C LEU A 393 34.83 -7.93 -22.34
N ILE A 394 34.06 -7.52 -23.36
CA ILE A 394 34.59 -6.88 -24.57
C ILE A 394 35.24 -5.52 -24.25
N GLU A 395 34.61 -4.71 -23.39
CA GLU A 395 35.15 -3.42 -22.95
C GLU A 395 36.44 -3.58 -22.13
N GLU A 396 36.47 -4.56 -21.21
CA GLU A 396 37.66 -4.89 -20.40
C GLU A 396 38.81 -5.42 -21.26
N HIS A 397 38.54 -6.34 -22.19
CA HIS A 397 39.54 -6.83 -23.14
C HIS A 397 40.12 -5.70 -24.01
N SER A 398 39.29 -4.74 -24.42
CA SER A 398 39.75 -3.56 -25.18
C SER A 398 40.70 -2.68 -24.37
N LYS A 399 40.43 -2.46 -23.07
CA LYS A 399 41.33 -1.72 -22.16
C LYS A 399 42.66 -2.46 -21.94
N LEU A 400 42.61 -3.77 -21.73
CA LEU A 400 43.82 -4.60 -21.57
C LEU A 400 44.70 -4.60 -22.83
N LEU A 401 44.13 -4.56 -24.03
CA LEU A 401 44.88 -4.39 -25.29
C LEU A 401 45.59 -3.04 -25.36
N GLU A 402 44.93 -1.95 -24.94
CA GLU A 402 45.51 -0.61 -24.90
C GLU A 402 46.66 -0.54 -23.88
N GLU A 403 46.47 -1.04 -22.66
CA GLU A 403 47.50 -1.12 -21.63
C GLU A 403 48.71 -1.95 -22.08
N ASN A 404 48.50 -3.10 -22.71
CA ASN A 404 49.56 -3.94 -23.23
C ASN A 404 50.36 -3.24 -24.35
N SER A 405 49.67 -2.50 -25.23
CA SER A 405 50.30 -1.66 -26.26
C SER A 405 51.19 -0.58 -25.64
N ASN A 406 50.68 0.12 -24.63
CA ASN A 406 51.40 1.16 -23.89
C ASN A 406 52.62 0.61 -23.14
N LEU A 407 52.49 -0.55 -22.46
CA LEU A 407 53.58 -1.24 -21.79
C LEU A 407 54.65 -1.71 -22.79
N SER A 408 54.25 -2.24 -23.95
CA SER A 408 55.16 -2.65 -25.02
C SER A 408 55.98 -1.47 -25.53
N ALA A 409 55.34 -0.33 -25.82
CA ALA A 409 56.00 0.91 -26.23
C ALA A 409 56.99 1.43 -25.14
N TYR A 410 56.59 1.39 -23.87
CA TYR A 410 57.45 1.77 -22.75
C TYR A 410 58.68 0.85 -22.64
N CYS A 411 58.50 -0.47 -22.77
CA CYS A 411 59.59 -1.44 -22.78
C CYS A 411 60.55 -1.26 -23.97
N GLN A 412 60.06 -0.88 -25.15
CA GLN A 412 60.90 -0.51 -26.29
C GLN A 412 61.73 0.75 -25.99
N GLY A 413 61.10 1.80 -25.45
CA GLY A 413 61.78 3.03 -25.05
C GLY A 413 62.88 2.80 -24.00
N LEU A 414 62.65 1.93 -23.01
CA LEU A 414 63.68 1.52 -22.05
C LEU A 414 64.83 0.75 -22.71
N LYS A 415 64.54 -0.18 -23.64
CA LYS A 415 65.58 -0.89 -24.41
C LYS A 415 66.45 0.09 -25.21
N SER A 416 65.86 1.08 -25.89
CA SER A 416 66.59 2.11 -26.63
C SER A 416 67.49 2.97 -25.74
N LYS A 417 67.00 3.40 -24.57
CA LYS A 417 67.83 4.12 -23.58
C LYS A 417 68.99 3.25 -23.08
N LEU A 418 68.74 1.98 -22.80
CA LEU A 418 69.75 1.05 -22.32
C LEU A 418 70.82 0.72 -23.38
N SER A 419 70.48 0.69 -24.67
CA SER A 419 71.47 0.63 -25.76
C SER A 419 72.31 1.90 -25.87
N LEU A 420 71.71 3.09 -25.67
CA LEU A 420 72.44 4.36 -25.72
C LEU A 420 73.47 4.49 -24.59
N ILE A 421 73.10 4.09 -23.37
CA ILE A 421 74.01 4.07 -22.22
C ILE A 421 75.17 3.09 -22.48
N LYS A 422 74.89 1.92 -23.07
CA LYS A 422 75.92 0.94 -23.44
C LYS A 422 76.90 1.48 -24.48
N SER A 423 76.43 2.19 -25.51
CA SER A 423 77.33 2.78 -26.52
C SER A 423 78.13 3.97 -25.96
N GLN A 424 77.56 4.79 -25.07
CA GLN A 424 78.29 5.87 -24.40
C GLN A 424 79.43 5.33 -23.52
N ASN A 425 79.18 4.27 -22.75
CA ASN A 425 80.22 3.64 -21.92
C ASN A 425 81.35 2.98 -22.75
N GLN A 426 81.05 2.50 -23.96
CA GLN A 426 82.08 1.97 -24.89
C GLN A 426 82.97 3.05 -25.52
N HIS A 427 82.61 4.33 -25.42
CA HIS A 427 83.43 5.45 -25.88
C HIS A 427 84.21 6.14 -24.75
N HIS A 428 84.20 5.58 -23.52
CA HIS A 428 84.95 6.07 -22.35
C HIS A 428 85.88 4.99 -21.77
N SER A 429 86.20 3.97 -22.57
CA SER A 429 87.25 2.95 -22.34
C SER A 429 88.18 2.91 -23.55
#